data_AF-A0A815G0Q3-F1
#
_entry.id   AF-A0A815G0Q3-F1
#
_cell.length_a   1.000
_cell.length_b   1.000
_cell.length_c   1.000
_cell.angle_alpha   90.00
_cell.angle_beta   90.00
_cell.angle_gamma   90.00
#
_symmetry.space_group_name_H-M   'P 1'
#
loop_
_entity.id
_entity.type
_entity.pdbx_description
1 polymer ?
#
loop_
_entity_poly.entity_id
_entity_poly.type
_entity_poly.pdbx_seq_one_letter_code
_entity_poly.pdbx_strand_id
1 'polypeptide(L)'
;MVICNNSFLESISSNKNVIHRTVLFTNKSIKSSEKEEVTYLRLSAQNKTGIHIIEVGFGPGCAPDGFFLLYIFQESSSENTDEIIEQLLRLTGDNFTRDNILGQLTFDQVDTMSTSSSSSTLSKLIITHGPDGSIDHDSAVEAARNLFYEIYSNREEFLARAPDPEDIIIEGTDNTDETNNTDETSTTNTATDDTLATKTNTDTEAL
;
A
#
# COMPACT_ATOMS: atom_id res chain seq x y z
N MET A 1 7.49 -28.32 7.49
CA MET A 1 8.04 -27.41 6.48
C MET A 1 8.20 -26.06 7.15
N VAL A 2 9.32 -25.38 6.93
CA VAL A 2 9.68 -24.13 7.59
C VAL A 2 9.84 -23.06 6.52
N ILE A 3 9.22 -21.91 6.74
CA ILE A 3 9.35 -20.73 5.89
C ILE A 3 10.28 -19.77 6.63
N CYS A 4 11.33 -19.29 5.98
CA CYS A 4 12.33 -18.43 6.57
C CYS A 4 12.57 -17.20 5.68
N ASN A 5 12.76 -16.02 6.26
CA ASN A 5 13.18 -14.86 5.49
C ASN A 5 14.68 -14.95 5.16
N ASN A 6 15.06 -14.49 3.98
CA ASN A 6 16.44 -14.47 3.52
C ASN A 6 17.38 -13.70 4.48
N SER A 7 16.88 -12.72 5.24
CA SER A 7 17.67 -11.98 6.22
C SER A 7 18.30 -12.86 7.32
N PHE A 8 17.76 -14.05 7.56
CA PHE A 8 18.28 -14.99 8.55
C PHE A 8 19.42 -15.88 8.02
N LEU A 9 19.76 -15.77 6.73
CA LEU A 9 20.83 -16.54 6.11
C LEU A 9 22.11 -15.72 6.05
N GLU A 10 23.14 -16.16 6.79
CA GLU A 10 24.44 -15.45 6.89
C GLU A 10 25.20 -15.37 5.56
N SER A 11 24.87 -16.23 4.58
CA SER A 11 25.63 -16.43 3.35
C SER A 11 24.79 -16.24 2.10
N ILE A 12 24.48 -15.00 1.77
CA ILE A 12 24.25 -14.62 0.36
C ILE A 12 25.03 -13.34 0.10
N SER A 13 26.15 -13.44 -0.60
CA SER A 13 26.96 -12.30 -1.02
C SER A 13 27.53 -12.55 -2.40
N SER A 14 27.11 -11.73 -3.37
CA SER A 14 27.91 -11.17 -4.48
C SER A 14 26.93 -10.46 -5.43
N ASN A 15 27.00 -9.12 -5.51
CA ASN A 15 26.07 -8.22 -6.23
C ASN A 15 24.65 -8.15 -5.67
N LYS A 16 24.52 -7.46 -4.52
CA LYS A 16 23.22 -7.08 -3.96
C LYS A 16 22.78 -5.75 -4.57
N ASN A 17 21.61 -5.74 -5.20
CA ASN A 17 20.92 -4.48 -5.44
C ASN A 17 20.62 -3.84 -4.08
N VAL A 18 20.78 -2.53 -4.00
CA VAL A 18 20.54 -1.76 -2.78
C VAL A 18 19.51 -0.69 -3.07
N ILE A 19 18.56 -0.57 -2.16
CA ILE A 19 17.56 0.49 -2.13
C ILE A 19 18.05 1.48 -1.10
N HIS A 20 18.41 2.67 -1.53
CA HIS A 20 18.76 3.76 -0.63
C HIS A 20 17.48 4.35 -0.07
N ARG A 21 17.38 4.44 1.25
CA ARG A 21 16.20 4.95 1.96
C ARG A 21 16.63 6.11 2.84
N THR A 22 15.92 7.23 2.73
CA THR A 22 16.11 8.40 3.56
C THR A 22 14.76 8.81 4.16
N VAL A 23 14.74 8.98 5.48
CA VAL A 23 13.60 9.51 6.21
C VAL A 23 13.97 10.90 6.70
N LEU A 24 13.21 11.91 6.28
CA LEU A 24 13.31 13.27 6.81
C LEU A 24 12.17 13.52 7.77
N PHE A 25 12.48 14.04 8.95
CA PHE A 25 11.50 14.55 9.89
C PHE A 25 11.41 16.06 9.74
N THR A 26 10.21 16.59 9.49
CA THR A 26 10.01 18.01 9.17
C THR A 26 8.90 18.63 10.01
N ASN A 27 8.94 19.95 10.20
CA ASN A 27 7.87 20.73 10.83
C ASN A 27 6.94 21.44 9.83
N LYS A 28 7.06 21.08 8.54
CA LYS A 28 6.30 21.72 7.47
C LYS A 28 6.12 20.76 6.32
N SER A 29 4.92 20.77 5.74
CA SER A 29 4.63 19.99 4.53
C SER A 29 5.30 20.61 3.30
N ILE A 30 5.78 19.77 2.39
CA ILE A 30 6.30 20.16 1.07
C ILE A 30 5.19 20.63 0.13
N LYS A 31 3.93 20.28 0.40
CA LYS A 31 2.76 20.70 -0.36
C LYS A 31 1.61 21.03 0.57
N SER A 32 1.51 22.29 0.97
CA SER A 32 0.43 22.77 1.83
C SER A 32 -0.95 22.41 1.26
N SER A 33 -1.78 21.80 2.10
CA SER A 33 -3.16 21.42 1.82
C SER A 33 -4.02 21.73 3.05
N GLU A 34 -5.32 21.94 2.85
CA GLU A 34 -6.28 22.17 3.95
C GLU A 34 -6.48 20.91 4.81
N LYS A 35 -6.25 19.74 4.23
CA LYS A 35 -6.27 18.45 4.91
C LYS A 35 -4.90 17.83 4.81
N GLU A 36 -4.42 17.24 5.90
CA GLU A 36 -3.22 16.41 5.85
C GLU A 36 -3.50 15.15 5.03
N GLU A 37 -3.06 15.18 3.79
CA GLU A 37 -3.14 14.07 2.84
C GLU A 37 -1.77 13.40 2.72
N VAL A 38 -1.77 12.14 2.29
CA VAL A 38 -0.53 11.47 1.89
C VAL A 38 -0.14 12.00 0.51
N THR A 39 1.00 12.68 0.42
CA THR A 39 1.51 13.19 -0.85
C THR A 39 2.54 12.23 -1.42
N TYR A 40 2.37 11.85 -2.68
CA TYR A 40 3.38 11.08 -3.44
C TYR A 40 3.97 11.95 -4.55
N LEU A 41 5.29 12.00 -4.60
CA LEU A 41 6.07 12.70 -5.60
C LEU A 41 7.11 11.74 -6.19
N ARG A 42 7.20 11.71 -7.52
CA ARG A 42 8.22 10.98 -8.24
C ARG A 42 9.13 11.96 -8.97
N LEU A 43 10.41 11.97 -8.63
CA LEU A 43 11.41 12.75 -9.35
C LEU A 43 12.04 11.84 -10.41
N SER A 44 11.89 12.23 -11.67
CA SER A 44 12.55 11.56 -12.80
C SER A 44 13.93 12.18 -13.01
N ALA A 45 14.99 11.50 -12.58
CA ALA A 45 16.34 11.84 -12.99
C ALA A 45 16.53 11.45 -14.47
N GLN A 46 17.18 12.32 -15.26
CA GLN A 46 17.45 12.06 -16.68
C GLN A 46 18.24 10.73 -16.82
N ASN A 47 17.58 9.69 -17.33
CA ASN A 47 18.12 8.35 -17.62
C ASN A 47 18.44 7.43 -16.41
N LYS A 48 17.75 7.57 -15.28
CA LYS A 48 17.91 6.66 -14.12
C LYS A 48 16.59 6.11 -13.58
N THR A 49 16.67 5.12 -12.71
CA THR A 49 15.57 4.69 -11.82
C THR A 49 14.97 5.91 -11.13
N GLY A 50 13.63 5.97 -11.02
CA GLY A 50 12.96 7.13 -10.46
C GLY A 50 13.20 7.25 -8.96
N ILE A 51 13.31 8.47 -8.45
CA ILE A 51 13.33 8.73 -7.01
C ILE A 51 11.88 8.87 -6.54
N HIS A 52 11.53 8.11 -5.52
CA HIS A 52 10.20 8.10 -4.93
C HIS A 52 10.22 8.87 -3.61
N ILE A 53 9.27 9.77 -3.42
CA ILE A 53 9.11 10.59 -2.21
C ILE A 53 7.66 10.46 -1.76
N ILE A 54 7.45 10.03 -0.52
CA ILE A 54 6.14 9.95 0.13
C ILE A 54 6.17 10.86 1.36
N GLU A 55 5.27 11.82 1.43
CA GLU A 55 5.04 12.63 2.61
C GLU A 55 3.80 12.11 3.36
N VAL A 56 3.95 11.93 4.66
CA VAL A 56 2.86 11.59 5.58
C VAL A 56 2.88 12.52 6.81
N GLY A 57 1.70 12.97 7.23
CA GLY A 57 1.51 13.82 8.43
C GLY A 57 0.85 13.08 9.60
N PHE A 58 0.11 13.82 10.41
CA PHE A 58 -0.64 13.30 11.56
C PHE A 58 -1.91 12.53 11.18
N GLY A 59 -2.60 12.88 10.09
CA GLY A 59 -3.83 12.22 9.65
C GLY A 59 -3.78 10.68 9.61
N PRO A 60 -2.77 10.06 8.96
CA PRO A 60 -2.57 8.61 8.96
C PRO A 60 -2.01 8.02 10.28
N GLY A 61 -1.69 8.85 11.27
CA GLY A 61 -1.06 8.45 12.53
C GLY A 61 0.44 8.19 12.43
N CYS A 62 1.13 8.70 11.39
CA CYS A 62 2.56 8.46 11.18
C CYS A 62 3.48 9.48 11.87
N ALA A 63 2.98 10.69 12.16
CA ALA A 63 3.72 11.76 12.81
C ALA A 63 2.85 12.51 13.84
N PRO A 64 3.44 13.23 14.81
CA PRO A 64 2.69 14.14 15.67
C PRO A 64 2.09 15.32 14.89
N ASP A 65 1.04 15.94 15.42
CA ASP A 65 0.40 17.11 14.80
C ASP A 65 1.39 18.26 14.57
N GLY A 66 1.35 18.84 13.37
CA GLY A 66 2.27 19.87 12.89
C GLY A 66 3.62 19.34 12.40
N PHE A 67 3.82 18.02 12.34
CA PHE A 67 5.04 17.40 11.83
C PHE A 67 4.76 16.42 10.69
N PHE A 68 5.76 16.23 9.84
CA PHE A 68 5.65 15.37 8.67
C PHE A 68 6.88 14.47 8.56
N LEU A 69 6.67 13.29 7.99
CA LEU A 69 7.73 12.39 7.58
C LEU A 69 7.80 12.36 6.06
N LEU A 70 8.96 12.69 5.51
CA LEU A 70 9.26 12.48 4.11
C LEU A 70 10.09 11.22 3.96
N TYR A 71 9.50 10.23 3.31
CA TYR A 71 10.10 8.96 3.02
C TYR A 71 10.60 8.93 1.57
N ILE A 72 11.90 8.94 1.39
CA ILE A 72 12.59 9.01 0.09
C ILE A 72 13.26 7.65 -0.18
N PHE A 73 13.05 7.09 -1.37
CA PHE A 73 13.73 5.85 -1.76
C PHE A 73 14.06 5.78 -3.26
N GLN A 74 15.15 5.09 -3.58
CA GLN A 74 15.63 4.87 -4.96
C GLN A 74 16.37 3.53 -5.07
N GLU A 75 16.22 2.85 -6.21
CA GLU A 75 16.97 1.64 -6.55
C GLU A 75 18.32 2.00 -7.21
N SER A 76 19.42 1.65 -6.56
CA SER A 76 20.83 1.79 -6.99
C SER A 76 21.43 3.21 -7.13
N SER A 77 22.65 3.29 -6.62
CA SER A 77 23.43 4.46 -6.17
C SER A 77 24.04 5.30 -7.29
N SER A 78 23.47 6.47 -7.57
CA SER A 78 24.33 7.55 -8.09
C SER A 78 23.99 8.94 -7.60
N GLU A 79 22.78 9.17 -7.07
CA GLU A 79 22.42 10.49 -6.57
C GLU A 79 22.62 10.54 -5.06
N ASN A 80 23.44 11.49 -4.63
CA ASN A 80 23.65 11.77 -3.23
C ASN A 80 22.32 12.23 -2.62
N THR A 81 21.97 11.73 -1.43
CA THR A 81 20.76 12.15 -0.72
C THR A 81 20.67 13.68 -0.60
N ASP A 82 21.80 14.35 -0.40
CA ASP A 82 21.84 15.82 -0.37
C ASP A 82 21.42 16.46 -1.70
N GLU A 83 21.80 15.88 -2.84
CA GLU A 83 21.40 16.40 -4.15
C GLU A 83 19.90 16.26 -4.38
N ILE A 84 19.30 15.16 -3.91
CA ILE A 84 17.86 14.93 -3.96
C ILE A 84 17.13 15.95 -3.07
N ILE A 85 17.64 16.21 -1.88
CA ILE A 85 17.09 17.24 -0.98
C ILE A 85 17.20 18.61 -1.64
N GLU A 86 18.32 18.97 -2.25
CA GLU A 86 18.47 20.24 -2.95
C GLU A 86 17.53 20.36 -4.16
N GLN A 87 17.29 19.27 -4.91
CA GLN A 87 16.28 19.25 -5.96
C GLN A 87 14.87 19.46 -5.38
N LEU A 88 14.54 18.79 -4.27
CA LEU A 88 13.26 18.97 -3.58
C LEU A 88 13.07 20.42 -3.13
N LEU A 89 14.08 21.01 -2.47
CA LEU A 89 14.05 22.41 -2.02
C LEU A 89 13.84 23.39 -3.17
N ARG A 90 14.47 23.15 -4.33
CA ARG A 90 14.25 23.97 -5.55
C ARG A 90 12.84 23.83 -6.10
N LEU A 91 12.25 22.64 -6.03
CA LEU A 91 10.89 22.38 -6.50
C LEU A 91 9.84 23.00 -5.58
N THR A 92 10.08 23.00 -4.27
CA THR A 92 9.18 23.61 -3.28
C THR A 92 9.35 25.13 -3.16
N GLY A 93 10.49 25.67 -3.60
CA GLY A 93 10.83 27.08 -3.49
C GLY A 93 10.81 27.54 -2.03
N ASP A 94 10.35 28.76 -1.79
CA ASP A 94 10.32 29.37 -0.45
C ASP A 94 9.29 28.72 0.51
N ASN A 95 8.45 27.80 0.01
CA ASN A 95 7.45 27.13 0.83
C ASN A 95 8.06 26.10 1.79
N PHE A 96 9.20 25.51 1.44
CA PHE A 96 9.85 24.51 2.27
C PHE A 96 11.36 24.67 2.13
N THR A 97 12.02 24.93 3.26
CA THR A 97 13.46 25.22 3.32
C THR A 97 14.19 24.18 4.16
N ARG A 98 15.52 24.22 4.14
CA ARG A 98 16.35 23.30 4.92
C ARG A 98 16.12 23.43 6.44
N ASP A 99 15.71 24.61 6.92
CA ASP A 99 15.36 24.85 8.33
C ASP A 99 14.09 24.09 8.76
N ASN A 100 13.26 23.67 7.80
CA ASN A 100 12.10 22.83 8.09
C ASN A 100 12.47 21.37 8.34
N ILE A 101 13.69 20.94 7.99
CA ILE A 101 14.18 19.58 8.20
C ILE A 101 14.79 19.51 9.60
N LEU A 102 14.11 18.82 10.51
CA LEU A 102 14.49 18.68 11.91
C LEU A 102 15.44 17.51 12.15
N GLY A 103 15.36 16.50 11.28
CA GLY A 103 16.18 15.29 11.40
C GLY A 103 16.20 14.50 10.11
N GLN A 104 17.24 13.68 9.96
CA GLN A 104 17.45 12.83 8.80
C GLN A 104 18.00 11.47 9.26
N LEU A 105 17.44 10.39 8.72
CA LEU A 105 17.95 9.04 8.84
C LEU A 105 18.12 8.46 7.44
N THR A 106 19.35 8.10 7.08
CA THR A 106 19.67 7.46 5.80
C THR A 106 20.23 6.07 6.05
N PHE A 107 19.73 5.08 5.33
CA PHE A 107 20.19 3.70 5.42
C PHE A 107 19.99 2.96 4.10
N ASP A 108 20.76 1.88 3.95
CA ASP A 108 20.76 1.04 2.78
C ASP A 108 20.01 -0.26 3.09
N GLN A 109 19.02 -0.58 2.26
CA GLN A 109 18.31 -1.84 2.32
C GLN A 109 18.74 -2.73 1.17
N VAL A 110 19.17 -3.94 1.49
CA VAL A 110 19.45 -4.96 0.48
C VAL A 110 18.14 -5.38 -0.18
N ASP A 111 18.05 -5.20 -1.49
CA ASP A 111 17.02 -5.85 -2.29
C ASP A 111 17.36 -7.34 -2.42
N THR A 112 16.43 -8.17 -1.96
CA THR A 112 16.58 -9.63 -1.94
C THR A 112 15.64 -10.32 -2.92
N MET A 113 14.79 -9.58 -3.65
CA MET A 113 13.97 -10.15 -4.73
C MET A 113 14.82 -10.48 -5.95
N SER A 114 15.84 -9.67 -6.24
CA SER A 114 16.73 -9.89 -7.39
C SER A 114 17.71 -11.06 -7.22
N THR A 115 17.91 -11.54 -5.98
CA THR A 115 18.71 -12.74 -5.73
C THR A 115 17.84 -13.95 -6.01
N SER A 116 17.98 -14.48 -7.22
CA SER A 116 17.29 -15.69 -7.65
C SER A 116 17.46 -16.78 -6.61
N SER A 117 16.31 -17.36 -6.26
CA SER A 117 16.12 -18.56 -5.46
C SER A 117 17.27 -19.56 -5.64
N SER A 118 18.25 -19.53 -4.74
CA SER A 118 18.95 -20.77 -4.41
C SER A 118 17.89 -21.59 -3.69
N SER A 119 17.20 -22.43 -4.47
CA SER A 119 16.50 -23.62 -3.99
C SER A 119 17.47 -24.31 -3.03
N SER A 120 17.41 -23.97 -1.74
CA SER A 120 18.27 -24.61 -0.75
C SER A 120 17.72 -26.01 -0.60
N THR A 121 18.53 -26.96 -1.06
CA THR A 121 18.37 -28.39 -1.30
C THR A 121 18.01 -29.22 -0.05
N LEU A 122 17.37 -28.62 0.95
CA LEU A 122 16.77 -29.30 2.10
C LEU A 122 15.27 -29.31 1.87
N SER A 123 14.71 -30.50 1.64
CA SER A 123 13.31 -30.77 1.23
C SER A 123 12.19 -30.21 2.11
N LYS A 124 12.49 -29.38 3.12
CA LYS A 124 11.53 -28.81 4.08
C LYS A 124 11.78 -27.33 4.42
N LEU A 125 12.74 -26.63 3.80
CA LEU A 125 13.02 -25.22 4.05
C LEU A 125 12.69 -24.39 2.81
N ILE A 126 11.83 -23.39 2.96
CA ILE A 126 11.50 -22.43 1.90
C ILE A 126 12.00 -21.05 2.31
N ILE A 127 12.72 -20.39 1.42
CA ILE A 127 13.31 -19.07 1.63
C ILE A 127 12.41 -18.03 0.99
N THR A 128 12.07 -16.99 1.75
CA THR A 128 11.28 -15.84 1.29
C THR A 128 12.16 -14.60 1.20
N HIS A 129 11.81 -13.72 0.29
CA HIS A 129 12.51 -12.47 0.06
C HIS A 129 11.99 -11.38 1.01
N GLY A 130 12.79 -10.34 1.19
CA GLY A 130 12.43 -9.10 1.88
C GLY A 130 11.81 -8.07 0.93
N PRO A 131 11.60 -6.84 1.43
CA PRO A 131 10.99 -5.77 0.65
C PRO A 131 11.87 -5.35 -0.53
N ASP A 132 11.22 -5.11 -1.67
CA ASP A 132 11.83 -4.57 -2.89
C ASP A 132 11.74 -3.03 -2.92
N GLY A 133 12.16 -2.42 -4.04
CA GLY A 133 12.09 -0.98 -4.27
C GLY A 133 10.80 -0.54 -4.94
N SER A 134 9.81 -1.43 -5.07
CA SER A 134 8.49 -1.08 -5.60
C SER A 134 7.71 -0.23 -4.59
N ILE A 135 6.73 0.52 -5.10
CA ILE A 135 5.83 1.33 -4.27
C ILE A 135 4.66 0.51 -3.70
N ASP A 136 4.27 -0.55 -4.41
CA ASP A 136 3.16 -1.41 -4.07
C ASP A 136 3.65 -2.71 -3.42
N HIS A 137 2.78 -3.71 -3.37
CA HIS A 137 3.07 -5.01 -2.75
C HIS A 137 2.85 -6.16 -3.73
N ASP A 138 2.75 -5.90 -5.03
CA ASP A 138 2.37 -6.90 -6.02
C ASP A 138 3.38 -8.05 -6.05
N SER A 139 4.68 -7.75 -6.04
CA SER A 139 5.75 -8.74 -5.98
C SER A 139 5.64 -9.63 -4.74
N ALA A 140 5.32 -9.05 -3.58
CA ALA A 140 5.23 -9.78 -2.32
C ALA A 140 3.99 -10.69 -2.29
N VAL A 141 2.85 -10.20 -2.79
CA VAL A 141 1.60 -10.96 -2.91
C VAL A 141 1.78 -12.11 -3.91
N GLU A 142 2.44 -11.87 -5.04
CA GLU A 142 2.73 -12.90 -6.03
C GLU A 142 3.67 -13.98 -5.46
N ALA A 143 4.75 -13.59 -4.77
CA ALA A 143 5.64 -14.53 -4.11
C ALA A 143 4.91 -15.38 -3.06
N ALA A 144 4.05 -14.77 -2.25
CA ALA A 144 3.23 -15.48 -1.26
C ALA A 144 2.24 -16.46 -1.91
N ARG A 145 1.62 -16.07 -3.03
CA ARG A 145 0.69 -16.93 -3.80
C ARG A 145 1.41 -18.14 -4.38
N ASN A 146 2.57 -17.92 -5.02
CA ASN A 146 3.36 -19.00 -5.61
C ASN A 146 3.82 -19.98 -4.53
N LEU A 147 4.28 -19.46 -3.39
CA LEU A 147 4.64 -20.25 -2.23
C LEU A 147 3.46 -21.09 -1.71
N PHE A 148 2.29 -20.48 -1.55
CA PHE A 148 1.10 -21.20 -1.08
C PHE A 148 0.75 -22.38 -1.99
N TYR A 149 0.80 -22.20 -3.30
CA TYR A 149 0.51 -23.27 -4.25
C TYR A 149 1.59 -24.36 -4.30
N GLU A 150 2.85 -24.03 -4.03
CA GLU A 150 3.92 -25.02 -3.85
C GLU A 150 3.63 -25.92 -2.64
N ILE A 151 3.22 -25.31 -1.52
CA ILE A 151 2.94 -26.00 -0.26
C ILE A 151 1.72 -26.92 -0.38
N TYR A 152 0.63 -26.40 -0.93
CA TYR A 152 -0.65 -27.10 -1.01
C TYR A 152 -0.88 -27.81 -2.35
N SER A 153 0.14 -27.84 -3.22
CA SER A 153 0.08 -28.51 -4.53
C SER A 153 -1.13 -28.08 -5.38
N ASN A 154 -1.46 -26.78 -5.38
CA ASN A 154 -2.61 -26.18 -6.08
C ASN A 154 -3.99 -26.78 -5.70
N ARG A 155 -4.14 -27.36 -4.50
CA ARG A 155 -5.42 -27.96 -4.05
C ARG A 155 -6.36 -27.00 -3.33
N GLU A 156 -5.80 -25.95 -2.76
CA GLU A 156 -6.53 -24.96 -1.96
C GLU A 156 -6.54 -23.61 -2.67
N GLU A 157 -7.51 -22.77 -2.33
CA GLU A 157 -7.60 -21.39 -2.83
C GLU A 157 -6.75 -20.44 -1.98
N PHE A 158 -6.01 -19.54 -2.65
CA PHE A 158 -5.18 -18.54 -1.97
C PHE A 158 -6.05 -17.43 -1.35
N LEU A 159 -5.96 -17.27 -0.02
CA LEU A 159 -6.72 -16.27 0.76
C LEU A 159 -8.25 -16.42 0.63
N ALA A 160 -8.76 -17.65 0.71
CA ALA A 160 -10.20 -17.90 0.83
C ALA A 160 -10.80 -17.11 2.01
N ARG A 161 -11.99 -16.55 1.81
CA ARG A 161 -12.71 -15.82 2.86
C ARG A 161 -12.98 -16.78 4.02
N ALA A 162 -12.65 -16.37 5.25
CA ALA A 162 -13.08 -17.11 6.42
C ALA A 162 -14.62 -17.18 6.43
N PRO A 163 -15.23 -18.33 6.78
CA PRO A 163 -16.67 -18.42 6.90
C PRO A 163 -17.18 -17.38 7.91
N ASP A 164 -18.30 -16.72 7.59
CA ASP A 164 -18.88 -15.75 8.50
C ASP A 164 -19.37 -16.48 9.76
N PRO A 165 -19.13 -15.96 10.97
CA PRO A 165 -19.45 -16.66 12.21
C PRO A 165 -20.96 -16.94 12.36
N GLU A 166 -21.80 -16.08 11.79
CA GLU A 166 -23.27 -16.22 11.79
C GLU A 166 -23.75 -17.36 10.90
N ASP A 167 -22.94 -17.80 9.92
CA ASP A 167 -23.28 -18.94 9.06
C ASP A 167 -22.95 -20.30 9.73
N ILE A 168 -22.30 -20.29 10.89
CA ILE A 168 -21.89 -21.51 11.62
C ILE A 168 -23.04 -21.96 12.53
N ILE A 169 -23.77 -22.98 12.12
CA ILE A 169 -24.79 -23.61 12.98
C ILE A 169 -24.07 -24.42 14.07
N ILE A 170 -24.16 -23.96 15.32
CA ILE A 170 -23.66 -24.71 16.50
C ILE A 170 -24.78 -25.64 16.98
N GLU A 171 -24.68 -26.94 16.65
CA GLU A 171 -25.59 -27.96 17.21
C GLU A 171 -25.48 -27.95 18.74
N GLY A 172 -26.57 -27.58 19.44
CA GLY A 172 -26.65 -27.51 20.90
C GLY A 172 -26.97 -26.13 21.48
N THR A 173 -26.97 -25.06 20.67
CA THR A 173 -27.53 -23.74 21.03
C THR A 173 -28.86 -23.53 20.32
N ASP A 174 -29.86 -24.35 20.66
CA ASP A 174 -31.25 -23.97 20.40
C ASP A 174 -31.57 -22.78 21.31
N ASN A 175 -31.46 -21.58 20.76
CA ASN A 175 -32.04 -20.39 21.38
C ASN A 175 -33.55 -20.66 21.48
N THR A 176 -34.01 -20.86 22.71
CA THR A 176 -35.41 -20.97 23.10
C THR A 176 -36.07 -19.58 23.10
N ASP A 177 -35.93 -18.84 22.01
CA ASP A 177 -36.63 -17.57 21.80
C ASP A 177 -37.56 -17.68 20.58
N GLU A 178 -38.51 -18.61 20.68
CA GLU A 178 -39.77 -18.47 19.97
C GLU A 178 -40.53 -17.26 20.55
N THR A 179 -40.53 -16.14 19.83
CA THR A 179 -41.65 -15.19 19.91
C THR A 179 -42.13 -14.84 18.52
N ASN A 180 -43.11 -15.63 18.09
CA ASN A 180 -44.25 -15.30 17.23
C ASN A 180 -44.30 -13.85 16.72
N ASN A 181 -44.21 -13.67 15.40
CA ASN A 181 -45.34 -13.07 14.69
C ASN A 181 -45.39 -13.50 13.21
N THR A 182 -46.56 -14.01 12.90
CA THR A 182 -47.15 -14.54 11.67
C THR A 182 -47.07 -13.62 10.44
N ASP A 183 -46.83 -14.28 9.30
CA ASP A 183 -47.40 -14.08 7.97
C ASP A 183 -47.61 -12.65 7.43
N GLU A 184 -46.93 -12.34 6.32
CA GLU A 184 -47.64 -12.04 5.06
C GLU A 184 -46.74 -12.35 3.84
N THR A 185 -47.22 -13.29 3.03
CA THR A 185 -46.73 -13.62 1.68
C THR A 185 -47.30 -12.58 0.71
N SER A 186 -46.53 -12.07 -0.27
CA SER A 186 -46.99 -11.85 -1.66
C SER A 186 -45.97 -11.17 -2.59
N THR A 187 -45.51 -11.96 -3.56
CA THR A 187 -45.40 -11.66 -5.01
C THR A 187 -44.49 -10.54 -5.55
N THR A 188 -43.48 -10.99 -6.28
CA THR A 188 -42.95 -10.45 -7.56
C THR A 188 -43.98 -9.73 -8.44
N ASN A 189 -43.57 -8.65 -9.10
CA ASN A 189 -44.04 -8.31 -10.45
C ASN A 189 -43.00 -7.51 -11.26
N THR A 190 -42.86 -7.94 -12.51
CA THR A 190 -42.06 -7.44 -13.62
C THR A 190 -42.85 -6.44 -14.48
N ALA A 191 -42.08 -5.60 -15.21
CA ALA A 191 -42.35 -5.06 -16.56
C ALA A 191 -43.18 -3.75 -16.78
N THR A 192 -42.42 -2.73 -17.24
CA THR A 192 -42.55 -1.92 -18.49
C THR A 192 -43.72 -0.95 -18.78
N ASP A 193 -43.28 0.25 -19.19
CA ASP A 193 -43.67 1.07 -20.37
C ASP A 193 -44.72 2.21 -20.29
N ASP A 194 -44.15 3.42 -20.47
CA ASP A 194 -44.41 4.43 -21.52
C ASP A 194 -45.46 5.56 -21.42
N THR A 195 -45.00 6.71 -21.95
CA THR A 195 -45.68 7.89 -22.53
C THR A 195 -46.19 9.10 -21.69
N LEU A 196 -45.37 10.17 -21.75
CA LEU A 196 -45.56 11.46 -22.44
C LEU A 196 -46.58 12.54 -21.98
N ALA A 197 -46.04 13.78 -22.00
CA ALA A 197 -46.65 15.13 -22.08
C ALA A 197 -47.05 15.80 -20.76
N THR A 198 -46.75 17.08 -20.47
CA THR A 198 -46.61 18.24 -21.36
C THR A 198 -45.82 19.38 -20.69
N LYS A 199 -45.09 20.14 -21.52
CA LYS A 199 -44.38 21.42 -21.25
C LYS A 199 -45.32 22.55 -20.80
N THR A 200 -44.80 23.57 -20.10
CA THR A 200 -44.66 24.99 -20.56
C THR A 200 -44.20 25.89 -19.40
N ASN A 201 -42.99 26.49 -19.51
CA ASN A 201 -42.68 27.92 -19.78
C ASN A 201 -42.85 28.83 -18.55
N THR A 202 -41.99 29.81 -18.25
CA THR A 202 -40.98 30.54 -19.05
C THR A 202 -40.12 31.38 -18.09
N ASP A 203 -38.81 31.42 -18.34
CA ASP A 203 -37.96 32.57 -18.02
C ASP A 203 -38.31 33.74 -18.95
N THR A 204 -38.17 34.99 -18.48
CA THR A 204 -37.66 36.06 -19.36
C THR A 204 -36.95 37.17 -18.56
N GLU A 205 -35.86 37.62 -19.18
CA GLU A 205 -34.82 38.56 -18.81
C GLU A 205 -35.23 40.03 -18.53
N ALA A 206 -34.21 40.75 -18.06
CA ALA A 206 -33.83 42.14 -18.36
C ALA A 206 -34.45 43.25 -17.49
N LEU A 207 -33.65 43.82 -16.57
CA LEU A 207 -32.66 44.88 -16.85
C LEU A 207 -31.66 45.01 -15.69
#